data_AF-A0A660WEQ2-F1
#
_entry.id   AF-A0A660WEQ2-F1
#
_cell.length_a   1.000
_cell.length_b   1.000
_cell.length_c   1.000
_cell.angle_alpha   90.00
_cell.angle_beta   90.00
_cell.angle_gamma   90.00
#
_symmetry.space_group_name_H-M   'P 1'
#
loop_
_entity.id
_entity.type
_entity.pdbx_description
1 polymer ?
#
loop_
_entity_poly.entity_id
_entity_poly.type
_entity_poly.pdbx_seq_one_letter_code
_entity_poly.pdbx_strand_id
1 'polypeptide(L)'
;MSRGNSQDMTFEQALAQLEKLVNEIESGRVPLEESIAKYAQGTGLIDKCRSILDQAERKIQLLARGQGDELKPAGDLPEQPGE
;
A
#
# COMPACT_ATOMS: atom_id res chain seq x y z
N MET A 1 23.78 -11.67 5.08
CA MET A 1 23.02 -11.25 6.28
C MET A 1 21.79 -10.49 5.77
N SER A 2 20.77 -11.14 5.22
CA SER A 2 19.61 -11.76 5.88
C SER A 2 18.94 -10.89 6.94
N ARG A 3 18.00 -10.04 6.51
CA ARG A 3 16.62 -9.85 7.05
C ARG A 3 15.99 -8.57 6.47
N GLY A 4 15.47 -8.64 5.24
CA GLY A 4 14.50 -7.66 4.75
C GLY A 4 13.11 -8.18 5.12
N ASN A 5 12.38 -7.43 5.96
CA ASN A 5 11.11 -7.83 6.55
C ASN A 5 10.05 -8.13 5.47
N SER A 6 9.88 -9.40 5.09
CA SER A 6 8.91 -9.85 4.07
C SER A 6 7.46 -9.88 4.57
N GLN A 7 7.09 -9.02 5.53
CA GLN A 7 5.78 -9.06 6.19
C GLN A 7 4.94 -7.78 6.05
N ASP A 8 5.49 -6.70 5.48
CA ASP A 8 4.74 -5.46 5.26
C ASP A 8 4.45 -5.26 3.78
N MET A 9 3.16 -5.32 3.41
CA MET A 9 2.67 -5.02 2.06
C MET A 9 2.98 -3.56 1.70
N THR A 10 3.57 -3.33 0.52
CA THR A 10 3.85 -1.97 0.02
C THR A 10 2.58 -1.27 -0.47
N PHE A 11 2.67 0.04 -0.73
CA PHE A 11 1.54 0.81 -1.26
C PHE A 11 1.11 0.30 -2.63
N GLU A 12 2.06 0.06 -3.52
CA GLU A 12 1.84 -0.42 -4.89
C GLU A 12 1.20 -1.81 -4.88
N GLN A 13 1.64 -2.67 -3.97
CA GLN A 13 1.06 -4.01 -3.81
C GLN A 13 -0.38 -3.93 -3.29
N ALA A 14 -0.65 -3.08 -2.31
CA ALA A 14 -1.98 -2.87 -1.76
C ALA A 14 -2.95 -2.33 -2.83
N LEU A 15 -2.49 -1.36 -3.62
CA LEU A 15 -3.25 -0.75 -4.70
C LEU A 15 -3.53 -1.77 -5.82
N ALA A 16 -2.53 -2.52 -6.26
CA ALA A 16 -2.71 -3.55 -7.29
C ALA A 16 -3.70 -4.65 -6.87
N GLN A 17 -3.68 -5.05 -5.59
CA GLN A 17 -4.66 -5.99 -5.06
C GLN A 17 -6.07 -5.40 -5.03
N LEU A 18 -6.21 -4.12 -4.67
CA LEU A 18 -7.49 -3.43 -4.67
C LEU A 18 -8.07 -3.32 -6.07
N GLU A 19 -7.25 -2.93 -7.06
CA GLU A 19 -7.65 -2.84 -8.46
C GLU A 19 -8.10 -4.20 -9.00
N LYS A 20 -7.37 -5.28 -8.69
CA LYS A 20 -7.77 -6.64 -9.07
C LYS A 20 -9.12 -7.00 -8.46
N LEU A 21 -9.32 -6.70 -7.19
CA LEU A 21 -10.56 -7.01 -6.48
C LEU A 21 -11.75 -6.25 -7.06
N VAL A 22 -11.58 -4.96 -7.38
CA VAL A 22 -12.61 -4.14 -8.02
C VAL A 22 -12.96 -4.72 -9.40
N ASN A 23 -11.97 -5.02 -10.23
CA ASN A 23 -12.19 -5.65 -11.55
C ASN A 23 -12.98 -6.96 -11.45
N GLU A 24 -12.71 -7.78 -10.44
CA GLU A 24 -13.46 -9.03 -10.23
C GLU A 24 -14.92 -8.76 -9.84
N ILE A 25 -15.20 -7.79 -8.97
CA ILE A 25 -16.57 -7.40 -8.60
C ILE A 25 -17.31 -6.82 -9.82
N GLU A 26 -16.68 -5.91 -10.57
CA GLU A 26 -17.26 -5.26 -11.74
C GLU A 26 -17.52 -6.23 -12.90
N SER A 27 -16.78 -7.34 -12.97
CA SER A 27 -17.02 -8.38 -13.97
C SER A 27 -18.41 -9.03 -13.88
N GLY A 28 -19.09 -8.89 -12.73
CA GLY A 28 -20.42 -9.47 -12.48
C GLY A 28 -20.44 -11.01 -12.40
N ARG A 29 -19.26 -11.66 -12.39
CA ARG A 29 -19.12 -13.12 -12.32
C ARG A 29 -19.04 -13.66 -10.89
N VAL A 30 -19.04 -12.77 -9.90
CA VAL A 30 -18.85 -13.11 -8.49
C VAL A 30 -20.23 -13.22 -7.83
N PRO A 31 -20.56 -14.34 -7.17
CA PRO A 31 -21.78 -14.47 -6.38
C PRO A 31 -21.94 -13.35 -5.33
N LEU A 32 -23.17 -13.06 -4.91
CA LEU A 32 -23.44 -11.99 -3.95
C LEU A 32 -22.67 -12.16 -2.63
N GLU A 33 -22.64 -13.39 -2.08
CA GLU A 33 -21.92 -13.69 -0.85
C GLU A 33 -20.41 -13.45 -0.97
N GLU A 34 -19.81 -13.86 -2.09
CA GLU A 34 -18.40 -13.60 -2.39
C GLU A 34 -18.13 -12.11 -2.62
N SER A 35 -19.08 -11.38 -3.22
CA SER A 35 -18.96 -9.93 -3.44
C SER A 35 -18.91 -9.17 -2.11
N ILE A 36 -19.67 -9.60 -1.11
CA ILE A 36 -19.63 -9.05 0.25
C ILE A 36 -18.26 -9.33 0.91
N ALA A 37 -17.74 -10.56 0.77
CA ALA A 37 -16.42 -10.91 1.30
C ALA A 37 -15.30 -10.10 0.64
N LYS A 38 -15.35 -9.95 -0.70
CA LYS A 38 -14.40 -9.12 -1.44
C LYS A 38 -14.51 -7.65 -1.05
N TYR A 39 -15.72 -7.13 -0.85
CA TYR A 39 -15.88 -5.75 -0.36
C TYR A 39 -15.16 -5.54 0.98
N ALA A 40 -15.30 -6.47 1.94
CA ALA A 40 -14.61 -6.39 3.22
C ALA A 40 -13.07 -6.50 3.09
N GLN A 41 -12.58 -7.28 2.11
CA GLN A 41 -11.16 -7.28 1.79
C GLN A 41 -10.70 -5.95 1.19
N GLY A 42 -11.49 -5.37 0.29
CA GLY A 42 -11.23 -4.08 -0.33
C GLY A 42 -11.14 -2.95 0.69
N THR A 43 -12.01 -2.91 1.69
CA THR A 43 -11.94 -1.91 2.77
C THR A 43 -10.65 -2.04 3.58
N GLY A 44 -10.21 -3.26 3.88
CA GLY A 44 -8.93 -3.50 4.55
C GLY A 44 -7.72 -3.04 3.73
N LEU A 45 -7.74 -3.24 2.41
CA LEU A 45 -6.70 -2.74 1.51
C LEU A 45 -6.66 -1.21 1.46
N ILE A 46 -7.83 -0.56 1.42
CA ILE A 46 -7.95 0.91 1.46
C ILE A 46 -7.35 1.47 2.74
N ASP A 47 -7.65 0.87 3.89
CA ASP A 47 -7.11 1.33 5.18
C ASP A 47 -5.60 1.13 5.25
N LYS A 48 -5.07 0.04 4.66
CA LYS A 48 -3.62 -0.17 4.55
C LYS A 48 -2.97 0.91 3.66
N CYS A 49 -3.54 1.21 2.49
CA CYS A 49 -3.05 2.29 1.62
C CYS A 49 -3.00 3.63 2.37
N ARG A 50 -4.08 3.99 3.07
CA ARG A 50 -4.15 5.20 3.89
C ARG A 50 -3.06 5.23 4.96
N SER A 51 -2.86 4.13 5.67
CA SER A 51 -1.83 4.02 6.70
C SER A 51 -0.42 4.23 6.14
N ILE A 52 -0.14 3.71 4.95
CA ILE A 52 1.17 3.87 4.30
C ILE A 52 1.37 5.34 3.87
N LEU A 53 0.36 5.96 3.26
CA LEU A 53 0.42 7.37 2.85
C LEU A 53 0.60 8.31 4.05
N ASP A 54 -0.12 8.06 5.14
CA ASP A 54 -0.05 8.84 6.38
C ASP A 54 1.33 8.71 7.06
N GLN A 55 1.96 7.52 7.00
CA GLN A 55 3.35 7.34 7.44
C GLN A 55 4.34 8.12 6.55
N ALA A 56 4.15 8.07 5.23
CA ALA A 56 4.98 8.81 4.28
C ALA A 56 4.87 10.32 4.50
N GLU A 57 3.64 10.84 4.67
CA GLU A 57 3.40 12.25 4.93
C GLU A 57 4.09 12.70 6.22
N ARG A 58 3.94 11.96 7.33
CA ARG A 58 4.64 12.27 8.58
C ARG A 58 6.16 12.34 8.38
N LYS A 59 6.72 11.40 7.63
CA LYS A 59 8.16 11.37 7.35
C LYS A 59 8.59 12.61 6.57
N ILE A 60 7.82 13.02 5.56
CA ILE A 60 8.06 14.25 4.79
C ILE A 60 7.99 15.48 5.70
N GLN A 61 6.98 15.57 6.58
CA GLN A 61 6.84 16.68 7.52
C GLN A 61 8.02 16.79 8.49
N LEU A 62 8.55 15.66 8.98
CA LEU A 62 9.74 15.64 9.85
C LEU A 62 11.00 16.11 9.12
N LEU A 63 11.20 15.66 7.88
CA LEU A 63 12.30 16.09 7.02
C LEU A 63 12.22 17.60 6.73
N ALA A 64 11.02 18.11 6.40
CA ALA A 64 10.78 19.52 6.12
C ALA A 64 11.05 20.43 7.33
N ARG A 65 10.90 19.91 8.57
CA ARG A 65 11.21 20.63 9.82
C ARG A 65 12.70 20.60 10.19
N GLY A 66 13.57 20.02 9.36
CA GLY A 66 15.00 19.96 9.61
C GLY A 66 15.42 19.00 10.74
N GLN A 67 14.52 18.14 11.22
CA GLN A 67 14.81 17.09 12.21
C GLN A 67 15.21 15.77 11.54
N GLY A 68 15.69 15.83 10.29
CA GLY A 68 15.84 14.68 9.40
C GLY A 68 17.10 13.81 9.60
N ASP A 69 18.00 14.15 10.52
CA ASP A 69 19.33 13.52 10.59
C ASP A 69 19.33 12.09 11.16
N GLU A 70 18.23 11.63 11.77
CA GLU A 70 18.14 10.29 12.39
C GLU A 70 17.15 9.31 11.74
N LEU A 71 16.52 9.67 10.62
CA LEU A 71 15.59 8.78 9.93
C LEU A 71 16.31 7.96 8.85
N LYS A 72 16.94 6.85 9.27
CA LYS A 72 17.44 5.83 8.34
C LYS A 72 16.35 5.48 7.32
N PRO A 73 16.61 5.62 6.00
CA PRO A 73 15.63 5.26 5.00
C PRO A 73 15.46 3.73 5.02
N ALA A 74 14.32 3.27 5.54
CA ALA A 74 13.86 1.92 5.28
C ALA A 74 13.20 1.92 3.89
N GLY A 75 13.84 1.22 2.94
CA GLY A 75 13.25 0.77 1.70
C GLY A 75 13.45 1.70 0.51
N ASP A 76 14.42 1.35 -0.33
CA ASP A 76 14.49 1.71 -1.75
C ASP A 76 13.09 1.66 -2.39
N LEU A 77 12.57 2.83 -2.78
CA LEU A 77 11.59 2.86 -3.86
C LEU A 77 12.37 2.44 -5.11
N PRO A 78 11.96 1.38 -5.84
CA PRO A 78 12.54 1.11 -7.14
C PRO A 78 12.23 2.32 -8.02
N GLU A 79 13.27 3.07 -8.38
CA GLU A 79 13.20 4.10 -9.41
C GLU A 79 12.68 3.41 -10.68
N GLN A 80 11.45 3.75 -11.07
CA GLN A 80 10.94 3.34 -12.37
C GLN A 80 11.76 4.11 -13.42
N PRO A 81 12.52 3.45 -14.30
CA PRO A 81 13.13 4.13 -15.42
C PRO A 81 11.99 4.62 -16.31
N GLY A 82 11.89 5.94 -16.47
CA GLY A 82 11.01 6.53 -17.45
C GLY A 82 11.53 6.27 -18.85
N GLU A 83 10.67 5.75 -19.72
CA GLU A 83 10.63 5.97 -21.17
C GLU A 83 9.20 5.70 -21.68
#